data_AF-K3WE33-F1
#
_entry.id   AF-K3WE33-F1
#
_cell.length_a   1.000
_cell.length_b   1.000
_cell.length_c   1.000
_cell.angle_alpha   90.00
_cell.angle_beta   90.00
_cell.angle_gamma   90.00
#
_symmetry.space_group_name_H-M   'P 1'
#
loop_
_entity.id
_entity.type
_entity.pdbx_description
1 polymer ?
#
loop_
_entity_poly.entity_id
_entity_poly.type
_entity_poly.pdbx_seq_one_letter_code
_entity_poly.pdbx_strand_id
1 'polypeptide(L)'
;MHHDIVESRKQVATPVSSFKTVPLKLNVSPYRGGENEPLSRWFVELDAAMSARQLRDPSQQVLFAMSNLAGRAKSWAYGKRLADPNCFYSYDNFKAELKMAFEPPQSEFRARAEFLKLRQSRFDLHSYAQRARYLVSSIVDEPIDVPTQVVTFMTGLTTVQSGTNCS
;
A
#
# COMPACT_ATOMS: atom_id res chain seq x y z
N MET A 1 70.39 1.01 -38.93
CA MET A 1 69.11 1.70 -39.20
C MET A 1 68.08 0.59 -39.42
N HIS A 2 67.58 -0.08 -38.38
CA HIS A 2 66.41 0.26 -37.54
C HIS A 2 65.23 0.85 -38.33
N HIS A 3 64.33 -0.01 -38.79
CA HIS A 3 62.95 0.36 -39.13
C HIS A 3 62.02 -0.50 -38.27
N ASP A 4 61.60 0.08 -37.15
CA ASP A 4 60.58 -0.47 -36.26
C ASP A 4 59.20 -0.36 -36.91
N ILE A 5 58.48 -1.48 -36.97
CA ILE A 5 57.07 -1.54 -37.35
C ILE A 5 56.26 -1.04 -36.16
N VAL A 6 55.69 0.16 -36.27
CA VAL A 6 54.73 0.70 -35.30
C VAL A 6 53.39 -0.01 -35.54
N GLU A 7 53.12 -1.03 -34.74
CA GLU A 7 51.82 -1.70 -34.72
C GLU A 7 50.82 -0.89 -33.87
N SER A 8 49.89 -0.21 -34.54
CA SER A 8 48.79 0.51 -33.89
C SER A 8 47.78 -0.47 -33.29
N ARG A 9 47.95 -0.80 -32.01
CA ARG A 9 47.01 -1.61 -31.23
C ARG A 9 45.71 -0.84 -30.98
N LYS A 10 44.69 -1.06 -31.80
CA LYS A 10 43.32 -0.62 -31.51
C LYS A 10 42.83 -1.30 -30.23
N GLN A 11 42.68 -0.52 -29.16
CA GLN A 11 41.95 -0.96 -27.97
C GLN A 11 40.48 -1.13 -28.34
N VAL A 12 40.04 -2.38 -28.48
CA VAL A 12 38.63 -2.72 -28.53
C VAL A 12 38.12 -2.62 -27.09
N ALA A 13 37.39 -1.54 -26.80
CA ALA A 13 36.65 -1.43 -25.56
C ALA A 13 35.62 -2.56 -25.52
N THR A 14 35.79 -3.48 -24.59
CA THR A 14 34.76 -4.47 -24.23
C THR A 14 33.50 -3.71 -23.81
N PRO A 15 32.33 -3.96 -24.42
CA PRO A 15 31.10 -3.41 -23.91
C PRO A 15 30.90 -3.98 -22.50
N VAL A 16 30.89 -3.11 -21.49
CA VAL A 16 30.45 -3.47 -20.15
C VAL A 16 29.01 -3.95 -20.32
N SER A 17 28.82 -5.26 -20.27
CA SER A 17 27.52 -5.89 -20.31
C SER A 17 26.74 -5.36 -19.11
N SER A 18 25.91 -4.35 -19.34
CA SER A 18 24.91 -3.97 -18.35
C SER A 18 24.07 -5.22 -18.12
N PHE A 19 24.17 -5.79 -16.91
CA PHE A 19 23.30 -6.87 -16.51
C PHE A 19 21.87 -6.34 -16.59
N LYS A 20 21.17 -6.65 -17.69
CA LYS A 20 19.74 -6.36 -17.82
C LYS A 20 19.05 -7.23 -16.79
N THR A 21 18.64 -6.62 -15.68
CA THR A 21 17.88 -7.31 -14.64
C THR A 21 16.56 -7.76 -15.25
N VAL A 22 16.33 -9.07 -15.24
CA VAL A 22 15.08 -9.65 -15.74
C VAL A 22 13.94 -9.18 -14.82
N PRO A 23 12.89 -8.53 -15.36
CA PRO A 23 11.76 -8.12 -14.54
C PRO A 23 11.07 -9.32 -13.87
N LEU A 24 10.80 -9.20 -12.58
CA LEU A 24 10.17 -10.26 -11.78
C LEU A 24 8.64 -10.11 -11.83
N LYS A 25 7.94 -11.23 -11.98
CA LYS A 25 6.48 -11.26 -11.95
C LYS A 25 5.99 -11.63 -10.55
N LEU A 26 5.73 -10.62 -9.72
CA LEU A 26 5.05 -10.83 -8.44
C LEU A 26 3.53 -11.01 -8.65
N ASN A 27 2.92 -11.86 -7.82
CA ASN A 27 1.48 -12.02 -7.75
C ASN A 27 0.88 -10.95 -6.83
N VAL A 28 -0.28 -10.41 -7.21
CA VAL A 28 -1.02 -9.43 -6.41
C VAL A 28 -2.39 -10.01 -6.14
N SER A 29 -2.82 -10.00 -4.89
CA SER A 29 -4.17 -10.46 -4.53
C SER A 29 -5.20 -9.56 -5.23
N PRO A 30 -6.22 -10.12 -5.91
CA PRO A 30 -7.18 -9.28 -6.61
C PRO A 30 -8.01 -8.42 -5.65
N TYR A 31 -8.07 -7.10 -5.87
CA TYR A 31 -8.89 -6.21 -5.05
C TYR A 31 -10.34 -6.23 -5.51
N ARG A 32 -11.27 -6.63 -4.63
CA ARG A 32 -12.69 -6.78 -4.97
C ARG A 32 -13.52 -5.53 -4.72
N GLY A 33 -13.05 -4.64 -3.83
CA GLY A 33 -13.78 -3.43 -3.42
C GLY A 33 -14.71 -3.67 -2.24
N GLY A 34 -14.37 -4.60 -1.35
CA GLY A 34 -15.14 -4.84 -0.12
C GLY A 34 -14.88 -3.77 0.96
N GLU A 35 -15.87 -3.49 1.81
CA GLU A 35 -15.76 -2.48 2.89
C GLU A 35 -14.65 -2.80 3.91
N ASN A 36 -14.38 -4.08 4.14
CA ASN A 36 -13.34 -4.56 5.05
C ASN A 36 -12.03 -4.92 4.34
N GLU A 37 -11.93 -4.64 3.04
CA GLU A 37 -10.75 -4.96 2.24
C GLU A 37 -9.79 -3.75 2.26
N PRO A 38 -8.59 -3.86 2.86
CA PRO A 38 -7.73 -2.72 3.11
C PRO A 38 -7.08 -2.22 1.82
N LEU A 39 -7.71 -1.23 1.16
CA LEU A 39 -7.25 -0.66 -0.12
C LEU A 39 -5.80 -0.16 -0.06
N SER A 40 -5.41 0.53 1.02
CA SER A 40 -4.04 1.02 1.22
C SER A 40 -3.02 -0.13 1.25
N ARG A 41 -3.35 -1.25 1.88
CA ARG A 41 -2.48 -2.45 1.89
C ARG A 41 -2.35 -3.05 0.49
N TRP A 42 -3.45 -3.09 -0.26
CA TRP A 42 -3.43 -3.59 -1.63
C TRP A 42 -2.55 -2.73 -2.54
N PHE A 43 -2.56 -1.39 -2.39
CA PHE A 43 -1.63 -0.53 -3.13
C PHE A 43 -0.17 -0.85 -2.83
N VAL A 44 0.20 -1.15 -1.58
CA VAL A 44 1.57 -1.55 -1.22
C VAL A 44 1.99 -2.83 -1.96
N GLU A 45 1.12 -3.84 -2.03
CA GLU A 45 1.39 -5.07 -2.80
C GLU A 45 1.53 -4.78 -4.30
N LEU A 46 0.66 -3.93 -4.83
CA LEU A 46 0.65 -3.54 -6.23
C LEU A 46 1.90 -2.75 -6.62
N ASP A 47 2.32 -1.79 -5.79
CA ASP A 47 3.52 -0.95 -5.99
C ASP A 47 4.78 -1.81 -5.98
N ALA A 48 4.86 -2.80 -5.08
CA ALA A 48 5.95 -3.77 -5.07
C ALA A 48 5.99 -4.59 -6.38
N ALA A 49 4.83 -5.04 -6.87
CA ALA A 49 4.73 -5.78 -8.13
C ALA A 49 5.08 -4.92 -9.34
N MET A 50 4.65 -3.65 -9.39
CA MET A 50 5.01 -2.71 -10.46
C MET A 50 6.51 -2.44 -10.47
N SER A 51 7.10 -2.22 -9.30
CA SER A 51 8.54 -1.99 -9.14
C SER A 51 9.36 -3.20 -9.61
N ALA A 52 8.96 -4.40 -9.18
CA ALA A 52 9.60 -5.65 -9.59
C ALA A 52 9.51 -5.92 -11.11
N ARG A 53 8.40 -5.51 -11.73
CA ARG A 53 8.17 -5.59 -13.18
C ARG A 53 8.78 -4.43 -13.97
N GLN A 54 9.31 -3.41 -13.29
CA GLN A 54 9.87 -2.20 -13.91
C GLN A 54 8.87 -1.47 -14.82
N LEU A 55 7.59 -1.44 -14.45
CA LEU A 55 6.56 -0.72 -15.20
C LEU A 55 6.73 0.79 -14.99
N ARG A 56 7.28 1.48 -16.00
CA ARG A 56 7.52 2.94 -15.97
C ARG A 56 6.49 3.75 -16.74
N ASP A 57 5.85 3.14 -17.73
CA ASP A 57 4.85 3.81 -18.56
C ASP A 57 3.54 3.97 -17.77
N PRO A 58 2.98 5.19 -17.64
CA PRO A 58 1.76 5.43 -16.87
C PRO A 58 0.57 4.61 -17.38
N SER A 59 0.44 4.43 -18.69
CA SER A 59 -0.66 3.65 -19.28
C SER A 59 -0.54 2.17 -18.94
N GLN A 60 0.68 1.61 -19.00
CA GLN A 60 0.96 0.24 -18.57
C GLN A 60 0.71 0.03 -17.08
N GLN A 61 1.07 1.00 -16.23
CA GLN A 61 0.78 0.96 -14.80
C GLN A 61 -0.72 0.91 -14.54
N VAL A 62 -1.51 1.78 -15.18
CA VAL A 62 -2.97 1.80 -15.06
C VAL A 62 -3.58 0.48 -15.55
N LEU A 63 -3.17 -0.02 -16.72
CA LEU A 63 -3.66 -1.28 -17.27
C LEU A 63 -3.33 -2.47 -16.34
N PHE A 64 -2.11 -2.50 -15.79
CA PHE A 64 -1.72 -3.50 -14.82
C PHE A 64 -2.57 -3.40 -13.54
N ALA A 65 -2.75 -2.20 -12.98
CA ALA A 65 -3.59 -1.99 -11.81
C ALA A 65 -5.03 -2.47 -12.04
N MET A 66 -5.65 -2.07 -13.15
CA MET A 66 -7.00 -2.52 -13.55
C MET A 66 -7.08 -4.05 -13.70
N SER A 67 -6.03 -4.70 -14.21
CA SER A 67 -6.00 -6.16 -14.36
C SER A 67 -6.03 -6.92 -13.02
N ASN A 68 -5.59 -6.28 -11.93
CA ASN A 68 -5.60 -6.83 -10.58
C ASN A 68 -6.88 -6.47 -9.81
N LEU A 69 -7.86 -5.83 -10.43
CA LEU A 69 -9.18 -5.63 -9.85
C LEU A 69 -10.08 -6.85 -10.10
N ALA A 70 -10.97 -7.10 -9.16
CA ALA A 70 -12.03 -8.10 -9.22
C ALA A 70 -13.35 -7.52 -8.73
N GLY A 71 -14.44 -8.30 -8.86
CA GLY A 71 -15.74 -7.95 -8.31
C GLY A 71 -16.23 -6.55 -8.71
N ARG A 72 -16.76 -5.82 -7.72
CA ARG A 72 -17.30 -4.47 -7.93
C ARG A 72 -16.24 -3.44 -8.29
N ALA A 73 -15.01 -3.58 -7.80
CA ALA A 73 -13.90 -2.71 -8.20
C ALA A 73 -13.60 -2.80 -9.69
N LYS A 74 -13.60 -4.02 -10.24
CA LYS A 74 -13.42 -4.24 -11.68
C LYS A 74 -14.57 -3.64 -12.49
N SER A 75 -15.82 -3.92 -12.11
CA SER A 75 -16.99 -3.38 -12.80
C SER A 75 -17.01 -1.85 -12.82
N TRP A 76 -16.66 -1.22 -11.69
CA TRP A 76 -16.53 0.24 -11.59
C TRP A 76 -15.44 0.78 -12.53
N ALA A 77 -14.23 0.23 -12.49
CA ALA A 77 -13.10 0.76 -13.27
C ALA A 77 -13.34 0.65 -14.78
N TYR A 78 -13.86 -0.48 -15.25
CA TYR A 78 -14.20 -0.66 -16.66
C TYR A 78 -15.44 0.14 -17.06
N GLY A 79 -16.43 0.32 -16.17
CA GLY A 79 -17.56 1.21 -16.41
C GLY A 79 -17.13 2.68 -16.62
N LYS A 80 -16.23 3.18 -15.76
CA LYS A 80 -15.66 4.53 -15.90
C LYS A 80 -14.89 4.68 -17.21
N ARG A 81 -14.08 3.67 -17.57
CA ARG A 81 -13.30 3.67 -18.83
C ARG A 81 -14.16 3.53 -20.09
N LEU A 82 -15.30 2.86 -20.01
CA LEU A 82 -16.28 2.81 -21.10
C LEU A 82 -16.92 4.18 -21.36
N ALA A 83 -17.18 4.95 -20.30
CA ALA A 83 -17.72 6.30 -20.42
C ALA A 83 -16.66 7.31 -20.91
N ASP A 84 -15.43 7.18 -20.45
CA ASP A 84 -14.30 8.01 -20.87
C ASP A 84 -13.00 7.16 -20.98
N PRO A 85 -12.50 6.91 -22.21
CA PRO A 85 -11.26 6.16 -22.42
C PRO A 85 -10.03 6.75 -21.72
N ASN A 86 -10.04 8.05 -21.40
CA ASN A 86 -8.95 8.81 -20.79
C ASN A 86 -9.16 9.09 -19.30
N CYS A 87 -10.18 8.48 -18.66
CA CYS A 87 -10.52 8.73 -17.26
C CYS A 87 -9.37 8.48 -16.26
N PHE A 88 -8.40 7.66 -16.64
CA PHE A 88 -7.20 7.35 -15.86
C PHE A 88 -5.94 7.77 -16.63
N TYR A 89 -5.55 9.04 -16.53
CA TYR A 89 -4.40 9.60 -17.25
C TYR A 89 -3.04 9.37 -16.56
N SER A 90 -3.03 8.93 -15.29
CA SER A 90 -1.83 8.53 -14.55
C SER A 90 -2.16 7.49 -13.49
N TYR A 91 -1.13 6.81 -12.97
CA TYR A 91 -1.30 5.86 -11.88
C TYR A 91 -1.74 6.55 -10.58
N ASP A 92 -1.23 7.75 -10.28
CA ASP A 92 -1.65 8.52 -9.10
C ASP A 92 -3.11 8.97 -9.20
N ASN A 93 -3.55 9.39 -10.39
CA ASN A 93 -4.96 9.70 -10.63
C ASN A 93 -5.85 8.46 -10.45
N PHE A 94 -5.42 7.30 -10.96
CA PHE A 94 -6.13 6.04 -10.74
C PHE A 94 -6.23 5.69 -9.24
N LYS A 95 -5.14 5.84 -8.47
CA LYS A 95 -5.16 5.61 -7.02
C LYS A 95 -6.16 6.54 -6.32
N ALA A 96 -6.14 7.83 -6.65
CA ALA A 96 -7.05 8.83 -6.07
C ALA A 96 -8.52 8.50 -6.38
N GLU A 97 -8.83 8.21 -7.64
CA GLU A 97 -10.16 7.81 -8.09
C GLU A 97 -10.66 6.52 -7.40
N LEU A 98 -9.79 5.52 -7.28
CA LEU A 98 -10.14 4.25 -6.62
C LEU A 98 -10.38 4.45 -5.11
N LYS A 99 -9.57 5.29 -4.45
CA LYS A 99 -9.81 5.70 -3.06
C LYS A 99 -11.16 6.39 -2.91
N MET A 100 -11.46 7.40 -3.74
CA MET A 100 -12.75 8.08 -3.67
C MET A 100 -13.95 7.15 -3.85
N ALA A 101 -13.81 6.10 -4.69
CA ALA A 101 -14.90 5.18 -4.99
C ALA A 101 -15.12 4.09 -3.94
N PHE A 102 -14.05 3.62 -3.27
CA PHE A 102 -14.11 2.44 -2.40
C PHE A 102 -13.71 2.69 -0.96
N GLU A 103 -13.05 3.80 -0.67
CA GLU A 103 -12.77 4.20 0.68
C GLU A 103 -14.00 4.92 1.25
N PRO A 104 -14.59 4.42 2.35
CA PRO A 104 -15.78 5.07 2.88
C PRO A 104 -15.41 6.51 3.33
N PRO A 105 -16.24 7.53 3.04
CA PRO A 105 -15.91 8.93 3.31
C PRO A 105 -15.43 9.12 4.75
N GLN A 106 -14.37 9.88 5.05
CA GLN A 106 -13.88 10.04 6.43
C GLN A 106 -13.37 8.75 7.10
N SER A 107 -12.85 7.78 6.33
CA SER A 107 -12.25 6.53 6.84
C SER A 107 -11.20 6.78 7.92
N GLU A 108 -10.25 7.68 7.66
CA GLU A 108 -9.19 8.02 8.61
C GLU A 108 -9.74 8.72 9.86
N PHE A 109 -10.69 9.66 9.68
CA PHE A 109 -11.32 10.34 10.81
C PHE A 109 -12.10 9.35 11.69
N ARG A 110 -12.80 8.38 11.09
CA ARG A 110 -13.45 7.29 11.82
C ARG A 110 -12.43 6.42 12.54
N ALA A 111 -11.36 5.98 11.88
CA ALA A 111 -10.32 5.18 12.49
C ALA A 111 -9.66 5.91 13.67
N ARG A 112 -9.39 7.21 13.52
CA ARG A 112 -8.87 8.11 14.56
C ARG A 112 -9.86 8.22 15.72
N ALA A 113 -11.13 8.50 15.44
CA ALA A 113 -12.17 8.61 16.47
C ALA A 113 -12.38 7.29 17.22
N GLU A 114 -12.37 6.16 16.52
CA GLU A 114 -12.46 4.83 17.13
C GLU A 114 -11.23 4.50 17.98
N PHE A 115 -10.03 4.83 17.51
CA PHE A 115 -8.80 4.63 18.27
C PHE A 115 -8.81 5.43 19.56
N LEU A 116 -9.14 6.72 19.50
CA LEU A 116 -9.20 7.62 20.67
C LEU A 116 -10.27 7.19 21.69
N LYS A 117 -11.31 6.47 21.24
CA LYS A 117 -12.37 5.90 22.09
C LYS A 117 -12.15 4.44 22.44
N LEU A 118 -11.04 3.83 22.00
CA LEU A 118 -10.80 2.40 22.15
C LEU A 118 -10.72 2.03 23.64
N ARG A 119 -11.40 0.96 24.02
CA ARG A 119 -11.39 0.37 25.37
C ARG A 119 -11.24 -1.14 25.25
N GLN A 120 -10.46 -1.73 26.14
CA GLN A 120 -10.25 -3.18 26.19
C GLN A 120 -11.58 -3.89 26.46
N SER A 121 -12.35 -3.44 27.45
CA SER A 121 -13.69 -3.95 27.75
C SER A 121 -13.71 -5.50 27.78
N ARG A 122 -14.37 -6.13 26.81
CA ARG A 122 -14.50 -7.59 26.66
C ARG A 122 -13.40 -8.26 25.83
N PHE A 123 -12.49 -7.50 25.23
CA PHE A 123 -11.39 -8.04 24.44
C PHE A 123 -10.29 -8.58 25.36
N ASP A 124 -9.76 -9.76 25.03
CA ASP A 124 -8.47 -10.17 25.58
C ASP A 124 -7.38 -9.19 25.12
N LEU A 125 -6.24 -9.20 25.82
CA LEU A 125 -5.16 -8.26 25.57
C LEU A 125 -4.63 -8.34 24.13
N HIS A 126 -4.58 -9.53 23.53
CA HIS A 126 -4.08 -9.71 22.17
C HIS A 126 -5.07 -9.10 21.16
N SER A 127 -6.35 -9.42 21.27
CA SER A 127 -7.40 -8.85 20.40
C SER A 127 -7.47 -7.32 20.51
N TYR A 128 -7.35 -6.79 21.73
CA TYR A 128 -7.27 -5.35 21.98
C TYR A 128 -6.04 -4.71 21.30
N ALA A 129 -4.86 -5.30 21.46
CA ALA A 129 -3.63 -4.84 20.82
C ALA A 129 -3.68 -4.92 19.29
N GLN A 130 -4.28 -5.98 18.73
CA GLN A 130 -4.50 -6.09 17.28
C GLN A 130 -5.45 -5.00 16.78
N ARG A 131 -6.56 -4.75 17.48
CA ARG A 131 -7.53 -3.71 17.11
C ARG A 131 -6.89 -2.32 17.14
N ALA A 132 -6.13 -2.02 18.18
CA ALA A 132 -5.37 -0.78 18.29
C ALA A 132 -4.39 -0.61 17.11
N ARG A 133 -3.59 -1.63 16.82
CA ARG A 133 -2.63 -1.61 15.69
C ARG A 133 -3.33 -1.42 14.35
N TYR A 134 -4.43 -2.11 14.13
CA TYR A 134 -5.21 -1.96 12.90
C TYR A 134 -5.72 -0.53 12.72
N LEU A 135 -6.32 0.06 13.76
CA LEU A 135 -6.85 1.43 13.70
C LEU A 135 -5.74 2.45 13.44
N VAL A 136 -4.60 2.34 14.12
CA VAL A 136 -3.43 3.20 13.86
C VAL A 136 -2.93 3.03 12.43
N SER A 137 -2.82 1.80 11.93
CA SER A 137 -2.34 1.54 10.56
C SER A 137 -3.29 2.02 9.46
N SER A 138 -4.55 2.33 9.81
CA SER A 138 -5.56 2.81 8.89
C SER A 138 -5.52 4.34 8.73
N ILE A 139 -4.67 5.04 9.49
CA ILE A 139 -4.49 6.50 9.43
C ILE A 139 -3.13 6.77 8.80
N VAL A 140 -3.10 7.10 7.51
CA VAL A 140 -1.88 7.18 6.70
C VAL A 140 -1.48 8.63 6.45
N ASP A 141 -2.43 9.50 6.11
CA ASP A 141 -2.12 10.86 5.65
C ASP A 141 -1.68 11.76 6.82
N GLU A 142 -2.35 11.65 7.97
CA GLU A 142 -2.02 12.38 9.21
C GLU A 142 -1.89 11.41 10.40
N PRO A 143 -0.74 10.74 10.58
CA PRO A 143 -0.59 9.74 11.63
C PRO A 143 -0.68 10.36 13.02
N ILE A 144 -1.28 9.60 13.96
CA ILE A 144 -1.31 9.98 15.38
C ILE A 144 0.13 9.91 15.94
N ASP A 145 0.55 10.88 16.73
CA ASP A 145 1.87 10.86 17.36
C ASP A 145 2.01 9.70 18.37
N VAL A 146 3.22 9.16 18.48
CA VAL A 146 3.51 8.00 19.34
C VAL A 146 3.09 8.22 20.80
N PRO A 147 3.33 9.38 21.44
CA PRO A 147 2.83 9.65 22.78
C PRO A 147 1.31 9.49 22.91
N THR A 148 0.52 10.11 22.01
CA THR A 148 -0.94 9.96 22.01
C THR A 148 -1.36 8.52 21.77
N GLN A 149 -0.67 7.77 20.90
CA GLN A 149 -0.95 6.35 20.71
C GLN A 149 -0.77 5.53 21.99
N VAL A 150 0.36 5.72 22.68
CA VAL A 150 0.67 5.01 23.92
C VAL A 150 -0.31 5.37 25.03
N VAL A 151 -0.60 6.66 25.22
CA VAL A 151 -1.54 7.13 26.25
C VAL A 151 -2.95 6.59 25.98
N THR A 152 -3.42 6.65 24.74
CA THR A 152 -4.74 6.12 24.36
C THR A 152 -4.82 4.62 24.60
N PHE A 153 -3.79 3.87 24.20
CA PHE A 153 -3.74 2.43 24.40
C PHE A 153 -3.76 2.05 25.89
N MET A 154 -2.92 2.70 26.70
CA MET A 154 -2.78 2.42 28.13
C MET A 154 -4.02 2.82 28.92
N THR A 155 -4.63 3.98 28.62
CA THR A 155 -5.86 4.44 29.28
C THR A 155 -7.08 3.59 28.93
N GLY A 156 -7.06 2.90 27.79
CA GLY A 156 -8.13 1.98 27.41
C GLY A 156 -8.02 0.58 28.01
N LEU A 157 -6.90 0.21 28.64
CA LEU A 157 -6.75 -1.08 29.33
C LEU A 157 -7.70 -1.13 30.53
N THR A 158 -8.37 -2.27 30.73
CA THR A 158 -9.15 -2.49 31.95
C THR A 158 -8.18 -2.73 33.09
N THR A 159 -8.11 -1.82 34.07
CA THR A 159 -7.54 -2.16 35.36
C THR A 159 -8.49 -3.18 35.99
N VAL A 160 -7.98 -4.38 36.28
CA VAL A 160 -8.71 -5.32 37.13
C VAL A 160 -8.93 -4.57 38.45
N GLN A 161 -10.16 -4.11 38.71
CA GLN A 161 -10.55 -3.79 40.08
C GLN A 161 -10.60 -5.12 40.83
N SER A 162 -9.44 -5.54 41.32
CA SER A 162 -9.33 -6.58 42.33
C SER A 162 -10.18 -6.10 43.50
N GLY A 163 -11.35 -6.71 43.68
CA GLY A 163 -12.26 -6.38 44.75
C GLY A 163 -11.56 -6.54 46.10
N THR A 164 -11.19 -5.43 46.71
CA THR A 164 -10.99 -5.35 48.16
C THR A 164 -12.35 -5.26 48.81
N ASN A 165 -13.07 -6.39 48.88
CA ASN A 165 -14.10 -6.56 49.88
C ASN A 165 -13.54 -7.53 50.92
N CYS A 166 -12.75 -6.97 51.85
CA CYS A 166 -12.62 -7.57 53.18
C CYS A 166 -13.96 -7.33 53.90
N SER A 167 -14.70 -8.39 54.18
CA SER A 167 -15.68 -8.50 55.25
C SER A 167 -15.79 -9.95 55.65
#